data_AF-A0A8H5I971-F1
#
_entry.id   AF-A0A8H5I971-F1
#
_cell.length_a   1.000
_cell.length_b   1.000
_cell.length_c   1.000
_cell.angle_alpha   90.00
_cell.angle_beta   90.00
_cell.angle_gamma   90.00
#
_symmetry.space_group_name_H-M   'P 1'
#
loop_
_entity.id
_entity.type
_entity.pdbx_description
1 polymer ?
#
loop_
_entity_poly.entity_id
_entity_poly.type
_entity_poly.pdbx_seq_one_letter_code
_entity_poly.pdbx_strand_id
1 'polypeptide(L)'
;MSLYNLKLRTFVFFSLIYATTIQPAAAATSTKQFKHWYPQYGWIFETIVKVNCTAEYDKYLTGFKNHSEIDYLGGGGIYTAITQPLVECILEHTSEYLKVAMTGAQVLLGVMPTIIALLGPSHDEIAMLCIVGRRPLLAAGLALASPSAYFSRAFEYSEPINILSVNTNRYVQSRPKAVYSQLLLSAAEYLITTAACYNVLDNTLQANLRAIFAFSPDADFLPGLWLAIGIALHIAACFVCRLRLRGSRTRESSAAETDKNDLTQQRSNNENGQSWFIKFLKSWAQNLSSLMHWIKGVGPRLMNIITTTELFPCSSEDYVVKIHNLKETKTFLVLSWWQSTITILHILFGTLVFSGMLFVGTKDALMIVGRYIAGVAICRVILMYELAGLRQSCVEIDGEPPQTREMEKKLLKEIDRFMKQEKDLSLLPSCQEETDSRVDE
;
A
#
# COMPACT_ATOMS: atom_id res chain seq x y z
N MET A 1 -20.11 0.35 25.51
CA MET A 1 -19.67 -1.07 25.49
C MET A 1 -18.15 -1.07 25.46
N SER A 2 -17.50 -1.77 26.40
CA SER A 2 -16.03 -1.86 26.48
C SER A 2 -15.43 -2.18 25.11
N LEU A 3 -14.46 -1.37 24.68
CA LEU A 3 -13.72 -1.44 23.40
C LEU A 3 -13.16 -2.84 23.09
N TYR A 4 -13.12 -3.73 24.09
CA TYR A 4 -12.74 -5.13 23.97
C TYR A 4 -13.69 -5.96 23.08
N ASN A 5 -15.01 -5.74 23.15
CA ASN A 5 -15.99 -6.58 22.46
C ASN A 5 -16.13 -6.25 20.96
N LEU A 6 -15.80 -5.02 20.55
CA LEU A 6 -15.85 -4.61 19.15
C LEU A 6 -14.65 -5.16 18.36
N LYS A 7 -13.46 -5.19 18.97
CA LYS A 7 -12.26 -5.83 18.40
C LYS A 7 -12.44 -7.33 18.23
N LEU A 8 -13.07 -7.99 19.21
CA LEU A 8 -13.33 -9.43 19.15
C LEU A 8 -14.29 -9.78 18.00
N ARG A 9 -15.36 -9.00 17.79
CA ARG A 9 -16.34 -9.28 16.73
C ARG A 9 -15.85 -8.95 15.32
N THR A 10 -15.05 -7.89 15.14
CA THR A 10 -14.42 -7.63 13.82
C THR A 10 -13.36 -8.68 13.50
N PHE A 11 -12.55 -9.07 14.48
CA PHE A 11 -11.61 -10.18 14.32
C PHE A 11 -12.34 -11.50 14.00
N VAL A 12 -13.42 -11.82 14.72
CA VAL A 12 -14.24 -13.00 14.45
C VAL A 12 -14.90 -12.94 13.07
N PHE A 13 -15.33 -11.77 12.58
CA PHE A 13 -15.93 -11.63 11.26
C PHE A 13 -14.90 -11.78 10.12
N PHE A 14 -13.71 -11.19 10.25
CA PHE A 14 -12.62 -11.41 9.29
C PHE A 14 -12.10 -12.85 9.34
N SER A 15 -12.01 -13.45 10.54
CA SER A 15 -11.68 -14.87 10.71
C SER A 15 -12.79 -15.79 10.19
N LEU A 16 -14.06 -15.40 10.24
CA LEU A 16 -15.18 -16.14 9.63
C LEU A 16 -15.17 -16.02 8.11
N ILE A 17 -14.89 -14.86 7.55
CA ILE A 17 -14.70 -14.68 6.09
C ILE A 17 -13.48 -15.49 5.61
N TYR A 18 -12.38 -15.47 6.37
CA TYR A 18 -11.20 -16.30 6.12
C TYR A 18 -11.53 -17.81 6.24
N ALA A 19 -12.24 -18.24 7.28
CA ALA A 19 -12.62 -19.64 7.47
C ALA A 19 -13.62 -20.15 6.40
N THR A 20 -14.61 -19.32 6.03
CA THR A 20 -15.63 -19.67 5.05
C THR A 20 -15.16 -19.62 3.60
N THR A 21 -14.08 -18.89 3.30
CA THR A 21 -13.44 -18.92 1.97
C THR A 21 -12.46 -20.09 1.82
N ILE A 22 -11.93 -20.63 2.92
CA ILE A 22 -10.99 -21.76 2.90
C ILE A 22 -11.72 -23.12 2.85
N GLN A 23 -12.90 -23.26 3.45
CA GLN A 23 -13.59 -24.55 3.53
C GLN A 23 -14.11 -25.14 2.20
N PRO A 24 -14.51 -24.39 1.16
CA PRO A 24 -14.90 -25.00 -0.12
C PRO A 24 -13.69 -25.44 -0.97
N ALA A 25 -12.49 -24.91 -0.69
CA ALA A 25 -11.26 -25.28 -1.40
C ALA A 25 -10.65 -26.61 -0.89
N ALA A 26 -11.17 -27.16 0.21
CA ALA A 26 -10.56 -28.29 0.91
C ALA A 26 -10.86 -29.68 0.32
N ALA A 27 -11.81 -29.81 -0.62
CA ALA A 27 -12.27 -31.12 -1.12
C ALA A 27 -11.65 -31.56 -2.46
N ALA A 28 -11.08 -30.64 -3.25
CA ALA A 28 -10.37 -30.96 -4.49
C ALA A 28 -8.96 -30.37 -4.41
N THR A 29 -7.96 -31.25 -4.26
CA THR A 29 -6.55 -30.85 -4.32
C THR A 29 -6.25 -30.33 -5.73
N SER A 30 -5.57 -29.19 -5.85
CA SER A 30 -5.28 -28.62 -7.16
C SER A 30 -4.28 -29.48 -7.94
N THR A 31 -4.67 -29.90 -9.15
CA THR A 31 -3.81 -30.65 -10.08
C THR A 31 -3.26 -29.76 -11.20
N LYS A 32 -3.14 -28.45 -10.94
CA LYS A 32 -2.74 -27.46 -11.96
C LYS A 32 -1.22 -27.31 -12.10
N GLN A 33 -0.46 -27.63 -11.06
CA GLN A 33 1.00 -27.60 -11.07
C GLN A 33 1.56 -28.82 -11.83
N PHE A 34 2.87 -28.87 -12.05
CA PHE A 34 3.60 -29.94 -12.79
C PHE A 34 3.26 -30.09 -14.29
N LYS A 35 2.25 -29.38 -14.80
CA LYS A 35 1.86 -29.39 -16.22
C LYS A 35 2.74 -28.52 -17.10
N HIS A 36 3.24 -27.42 -16.55
CA HIS A 36 4.05 -26.44 -17.25
C HIS A 36 5.21 -26.02 -16.37
N TRP A 37 6.38 -25.91 -16.98
CA TRP A 37 7.62 -25.58 -16.29
C TRP A 37 8.19 -24.25 -16.76
N TYR A 38 9.11 -23.68 -15.98
CA TYR A 38 9.89 -22.55 -16.44
C TYR A 38 10.92 -22.96 -17.52
N PRO A 39 11.20 -22.09 -18.52
CA PRO A 39 11.97 -22.49 -19.70
C PRO A 39 13.40 -22.97 -19.43
N GLN A 40 14.11 -22.46 -18.42
CA GLN A 40 15.55 -22.75 -18.25
C GLN A 40 15.80 -24.25 -18.03
N TYR A 41 14.99 -24.89 -17.20
CA TYR A 41 15.14 -26.30 -16.82
C TYR A 41 13.90 -27.14 -17.12
N GLY A 42 12.86 -26.55 -17.72
CA GLY A 42 11.57 -27.20 -17.88
C GLY A 42 11.60 -28.49 -18.69
N TRP A 43 12.43 -28.58 -19.72
CA TRP A 43 12.58 -29.81 -20.51
C TRP A 43 13.17 -30.96 -19.70
N ILE A 44 14.01 -30.68 -18.69
CA ILE A 44 14.60 -31.68 -17.81
C ILE A 44 13.49 -32.25 -16.92
N PHE A 45 12.73 -31.40 -16.24
CA PHE A 45 11.64 -31.84 -15.36
C PHE A 45 10.53 -32.54 -16.15
N GLU A 46 10.19 -32.05 -17.35
CA GLU A 46 9.23 -32.72 -18.22
C GLU A 46 9.70 -34.13 -18.63
N THR A 47 10.99 -34.29 -18.91
CA THR A 47 11.56 -35.61 -19.24
C THR A 47 11.54 -36.54 -18.04
N ILE A 48 11.97 -36.07 -16.86
CA ILE A 48 11.97 -36.85 -15.62
C ILE A 48 10.54 -37.30 -15.27
N VAL A 49 9.55 -36.41 -15.37
CA VAL A 49 8.15 -36.75 -15.10
C VAL A 49 7.63 -37.83 -16.03
N LYS A 50 7.98 -37.78 -17.33
CA LYS A 50 7.49 -38.74 -18.34
C LYS A 50 8.23 -40.08 -18.35
N VAL A 51 9.50 -40.11 -17.94
CA VAL A 51 10.36 -41.30 -18.05
C VAL A 51 10.49 -42.02 -16.71
N ASN A 52 10.66 -41.27 -15.62
CA ASN A 52 11.00 -41.81 -14.31
C ASN A 52 9.82 -41.74 -13.33
N CYS A 53 9.03 -40.66 -13.35
CA CYS A 53 8.00 -40.39 -12.32
C CYS A 53 6.55 -40.53 -12.83
N THR A 54 6.32 -41.38 -13.82
CA THR A 54 5.01 -41.51 -14.48
C THR A 54 3.95 -42.01 -13.50
N ALA A 55 4.30 -42.96 -12.62
CA ALA A 55 3.35 -43.54 -11.66
C ALA A 55 2.88 -42.51 -10.61
N GLU A 56 3.80 -41.69 -10.11
CA GLU A 56 3.56 -40.61 -9.15
C GLU A 56 2.76 -39.49 -9.81
N TYR A 57 3.09 -39.16 -11.06
CA TYR A 57 2.37 -38.15 -11.83
C TYR A 57 0.93 -38.56 -12.15
N ASP A 58 0.69 -39.82 -12.52
CA ASP A 58 -0.65 -40.34 -12.75
C ASP A 58 -1.50 -40.30 -11.46
N LYS A 59 -0.90 -40.65 -10.32
CA LYS A 59 -1.53 -40.50 -8.99
C LYS A 59 -1.86 -39.03 -8.70
N TYR A 60 -0.94 -38.11 -8.96
CA TYR A 60 -1.15 -36.66 -8.80
C TYR A 60 -2.34 -36.18 -9.63
N LEU A 61 -2.44 -36.59 -10.90
CA LEU A 61 -3.52 -36.18 -11.80
C LEU A 61 -4.91 -36.65 -11.33
N THR A 62 -4.99 -37.73 -10.55
CA THR A 62 -6.26 -38.20 -9.99
C THR A 62 -6.86 -37.23 -8.95
N GLY A 63 -6.02 -36.43 -8.27
CA GLY A 63 -6.45 -35.52 -7.20
C GLY A 63 -6.88 -36.21 -5.90
N PHE A 64 -6.85 -37.55 -5.84
CA PHE A 64 -7.29 -38.33 -4.68
C PHE A 64 -6.13 -38.64 -3.73
N LYS A 65 -6.22 -38.14 -2.50
CA LYS A 65 -5.19 -38.29 -1.46
C LYS A 65 -5.01 -39.71 -0.92
N ASN A 66 -5.99 -40.59 -1.10
CA ASN A 66 -5.96 -41.96 -0.55
C ASN A 66 -5.08 -42.93 -1.36
N HIS A 67 -4.62 -42.54 -2.55
CA HIS A 67 -3.86 -43.43 -3.45
C HIS A 67 -2.34 -43.26 -3.36
N SER A 68 -1.85 -42.40 -2.47
CA SER A 68 -0.44 -42.05 -2.31
C SER A 68 0.10 -42.47 -0.94
N GLU A 69 1.27 -43.10 -0.93
CA GLU A 69 2.04 -43.35 0.29
C GLU A 69 2.67 -42.03 0.76
N ILE A 70 2.46 -41.68 2.03
CA ILE A 70 2.95 -40.43 2.61
C ILE A 70 4.24 -40.73 3.36
N ASP A 71 5.36 -40.13 2.95
CA ASP A 71 6.57 -40.16 3.75
C ASP A 71 6.50 -39.09 4.85
N TYR A 72 6.03 -39.51 6.04
CA TYR A 72 5.98 -38.65 7.22
C TYR A 72 7.38 -38.28 7.75
N LEU A 73 8.42 -39.08 7.47
CA LEU A 73 9.79 -38.79 7.90
C LEU A 73 10.45 -37.73 7.01
N GLY A 74 10.08 -37.70 5.73
CA GLY A 74 10.43 -36.64 4.77
C GLY A 74 9.72 -35.30 4.99
N GLY A 75 8.91 -35.17 6.06
CA GLY A 75 8.13 -33.95 6.37
C GLY A 75 6.75 -33.91 5.72
N GLY A 76 6.31 -35.04 5.17
CA GLY A 76 5.00 -35.22 4.57
C GLY A 76 3.82 -35.17 5.53
N GLY A 77 2.65 -34.88 4.99
CA GLY A 77 1.40 -34.96 5.72
C GLY A 77 0.19 -35.18 4.83
N ILE A 78 -0.99 -35.25 5.46
CA ILE A 78 -2.28 -35.43 4.75
C ILE A 78 -2.59 -34.31 3.75
N TYR A 79 -1.93 -33.16 3.89
CA TYR A 79 -2.08 -32.06 2.96
C TYR A 79 -1.26 -32.30 1.69
N THR A 80 -0.03 -32.83 1.82
CA THR A 80 0.99 -33.04 0.77
C THR A 80 0.98 -34.40 0.11
N ALA A 81 -0.01 -35.23 0.43
CA ALA A 81 -0.04 -36.65 0.08
C ALA A 81 0.19 -36.93 -1.41
N ILE A 82 -0.36 -36.10 -2.30
CA ILE A 82 -0.25 -36.32 -3.76
C ILE A 82 0.90 -35.55 -4.41
N THR A 83 1.41 -34.49 -3.77
CA THR A 83 2.45 -33.63 -4.35
C THR A 83 3.84 -34.05 -3.89
N GLN A 84 4.00 -34.42 -2.62
CA GLN A 84 5.29 -34.81 -2.05
C GLN A 84 5.94 -35.98 -2.82
N PRO A 85 5.26 -37.12 -3.07
CA PRO A 85 5.90 -38.25 -3.75
C PRO A 85 6.42 -37.89 -5.15
N LEU A 86 5.67 -37.04 -5.87
CA LEU A 86 6.07 -36.56 -7.18
C LEU A 86 7.27 -35.59 -7.09
N VAL A 87 7.27 -34.67 -6.11
CA VAL A 87 8.41 -33.77 -5.87
C VAL A 87 9.66 -34.57 -5.53
N GLU A 88 9.55 -35.56 -4.64
CA GLU A 88 10.65 -36.43 -4.24
C GLU A 88 11.21 -37.22 -5.43
N CYS A 89 10.35 -37.86 -6.23
CA CYS A 89 10.78 -38.58 -7.43
C CYS A 89 11.51 -37.65 -8.42
N ILE A 90 10.99 -36.44 -8.67
CA ILE A 90 11.65 -35.49 -9.57
C ILE A 90 13.01 -35.08 -9.00
N LEU A 91 13.10 -34.81 -7.70
CA LEU A 91 14.36 -34.43 -7.06
C LEU A 91 15.37 -35.59 -7.02
N GLU A 92 14.94 -36.82 -6.79
CA GLU A 92 15.80 -38.00 -6.81
C GLU A 92 16.49 -38.19 -8.17
N HIS A 93 15.77 -37.95 -9.26
CA HIS A 93 16.29 -38.02 -10.63
C HIS A 93 16.92 -36.71 -11.15
N THR A 94 16.99 -35.67 -10.32
CA THR A 94 17.63 -34.40 -10.67
C THR A 94 19.08 -34.37 -10.18
N SER A 95 20.02 -33.93 -11.01
CA SER A 95 21.42 -33.80 -10.62
C SER A 95 21.63 -32.84 -9.44
N GLU A 96 22.56 -33.13 -8.55
CA GLU A 96 22.92 -32.25 -7.42
C GLU A 96 23.34 -30.85 -7.88
N TYR A 97 24.03 -30.74 -9.01
CA TYR A 97 24.37 -29.45 -9.61
C TYR A 97 23.13 -28.60 -9.90
N LEU A 98 22.07 -29.22 -10.44
CA LEU A 98 20.83 -28.53 -10.76
C LEU A 98 20.07 -28.10 -9.50
N LYS A 99 20.03 -28.96 -8.47
CA LYS A 99 19.44 -28.65 -7.16
C LYS A 99 20.10 -27.41 -6.55
N VAL A 100 21.43 -27.38 -6.53
CA VAL A 100 22.21 -26.23 -6.02
C VAL A 100 21.92 -24.96 -6.83
N ALA A 101 21.82 -25.04 -8.16
CA ALA A 101 21.48 -23.88 -8.99
C ALA A 101 20.07 -23.34 -8.69
N MET A 102 19.10 -24.22 -8.42
CA MET A 102 17.74 -23.83 -8.00
C MET A 102 17.74 -23.18 -6.62
N THR A 103 18.56 -23.65 -5.69
CA THR A 103 18.74 -22.98 -4.39
C THR A 103 19.27 -21.55 -4.55
N GLY A 104 20.16 -21.31 -5.50
CA GLY A 104 20.58 -19.94 -5.84
C GLY A 104 19.43 -19.06 -6.33
N ALA A 105 18.48 -19.62 -7.10
CA ALA A 105 17.28 -18.92 -7.54
C ALA A 105 16.34 -18.57 -6.37
N GLN A 106 16.21 -19.46 -5.40
CA GLN A 106 15.39 -19.25 -4.18
C GLN A 106 15.88 -18.07 -3.34
N VAL A 107 17.19 -17.89 -3.21
CA VAL A 107 17.75 -16.73 -2.50
C VAL A 107 17.32 -15.43 -3.18
N LEU A 108 17.46 -15.35 -4.51
CA LEU A 108 17.06 -14.18 -5.27
C LEU A 108 15.55 -13.89 -5.15
N LEU A 109 14.73 -14.92 -5.31
CA LEU A 109 13.27 -14.83 -5.16
C LEU A 109 12.86 -14.44 -3.74
N GLY A 110 13.54 -14.98 -2.72
CA GLY A 110 13.28 -14.66 -1.32
C GLY A 110 13.55 -13.19 -0.98
N VAL A 111 14.60 -12.58 -1.53
CA VAL A 111 14.94 -11.17 -1.27
C VAL A 111 14.05 -10.20 -2.07
N MET A 112 13.36 -10.68 -3.12
CA MET A 112 12.54 -9.85 -4.00
C MET A 112 11.49 -9.00 -3.27
N PRO A 113 10.63 -9.53 -2.38
CA PRO A 113 9.61 -8.73 -1.67
C PRO A 113 10.20 -7.53 -0.93
N THR A 114 11.41 -7.67 -0.38
CA THR A 114 12.12 -6.55 0.25
C THR A 114 12.60 -5.53 -0.79
N ILE A 115 13.20 -5.99 -1.91
CA ILE A 115 13.66 -5.10 -2.99
C ILE A 115 12.50 -4.25 -3.51
N ILE A 116 11.35 -4.87 -3.81
CA ILE A 116 10.20 -4.14 -4.34
C ILE A 116 9.54 -3.25 -3.28
N ALA A 117 9.56 -3.62 -2.00
CA ALA A 117 9.11 -2.74 -0.92
C ALA A 117 9.98 -1.47 -0.82
N LEU A 118 11.30 -1.60 -0.98
CA LEU A 118 12.22 -0.45 -0.93
C LEU A 118 12.07 0.49 -2.12
N LEU A 119 11.76 -0.04 -3.31
CA LEU A 119 11.52 0.75 -4.52
C LEU A 119 10.09 1.30 -4.61
N GLY A 120 9.16 0.66 -3.90
CA GLY A 120 7.74 0.88 -4.06
C GLY A 120 7.21 2.18 -3.45
N PRO A 121 5.99 2.57 -3.83
CA PRO A 121 5.22 3.56 -3.10
C PRO A 121 4.98 3.18 -1.65
N SER A 122 4.96 4.20 -0.79
CA SER A 122 4.45 4.03 0.57
C SER A 122 2.92 4.00 0.56
N HIS A 123 2.37 3.39 1.61
CA HIS A 123 0.95 3.39 1.90
C HIS A 123 0.35 4.81 1.94
N ASP A 124 1.08 5.75 2.52
CA ASP A 124 0.67 7.14 2.65
C ASP A 124 0.61 7.82 1.27
N GLU A 125 1.60 7.60 0.40
CA GLU A 125 1.63 8.20 -0.94
C GLU A 125 0.45 7.75 -1.81
N ILE A 126 0.12 6.45 -1.82
CA ILE A 126 -1.06 5.93 -2.54
C ILE A 126 -2.36 6.45 -1.89
N ALA A 127 -2.44 6.51 -0.57
CA ALA A 127 -3.61 7.04 0.13
C ALA A 127 -3.82 8.53 -0.17
N MET A 128 -2.75 9.31 -0.30
CA MET A 128 -2.81 10.73 -0.71
C MET A 128 -3.42 10.88 -2.10
N LEU A 129 -2.99 10.07 -3.08
CA LEU A 129 -3.59 10.10 -4.42
C LEU A 129 -5.08 9.73 -4.39
N CYS A 130 -5.44 8.70 -3.63
CA CYS A 130 -6.82 8.24 -3.50
C CYS A 130 -7.74 9.29 -2.85
N ILE A 131 -7.30 9.90 -1.74
CA ILE A 131 -8.15 10.77 -0.90
C ILE A 131 -8.08 12.24 -1.35
N VAL A 132 -6.86 12.76 -1.53
CA VAL A 132 -6.61 14.17 -1.86
C VAL A 132 -6.64 14.37 -3.38
N GLY A 133 -5.96 13.49 -4.12
CA GLY A 133 -5.99 13.50 -5.59
C GLY A 133 -7.36 13.22 -6.18
N ARG A 134 -8.26 12.56 -5.43
CA ARG A 134 -9.58 12.10 -5.88
C ARG A 134 -9.49 11.20 -7.11
N ARG A 135 -8.43 10.38 -7.17
CA ARG A 135 -8.19 9.37 -8.22
C ARG A 135 -8.13 7.94 -7.65
N PRO A 136 -9.20 7.44 -6.99
CA PRO A 136 -9.21 6.12 -6.38
C PRO A 136 -8.98 4.96 -7.38
N LEU A 137 -9.43 5.08 -8.64
CA LEU A 137 -9.24 3.99 -9.62
C LEU A 137 -7.79 3.87 -10.05
N LEU A 138 -7.14 5.00 -10.35
CA LEU A 138 -5.71 5.01 -10.63
C LEU A 138 -4.92 4.51 -9.41
N ALA A 139 -5.23 5.00 -8.20
CA ALA A 139 -4.58 4.56 -6.98
C ALA A 139 -4.71 3.05 -6.72
N ALA A 140 -5.88 2.46 -7.03
CA ALA A 140 -6.09 1.01 -6.95
C ALA A 140 -5.25 0.24 -7.98
N GLY A 141 -5.13 0.74 -9.20
CA GLY A 141 -4.23 0.17 -10.22
C GLY A 141 -2.76 0.24 -9.78
N LEU A 142 -2.31 1.37 -9.27
CA LEU A 142 -0.95 1.55 -8.74
C LEU A 142 -0.67 0.62 -7.54
N ALA A 143 -1.65 0.42 -6.65
CA ALA A 143 -1.56 -0.55 -5.55
C ALA A 143 -1.45 -1.99 -6.06
N LEU A 144 -2.21 -2.38 -7.09
CA LEU A 144 -2.13 -3.70 -7.70
C LEU A 144 -0.78 -3.93 -8.41
N ALA A 145 -0.25 -2.91 -9.08
CA ALA A 145 1.05 -2.97 -9.75
C ALA A 145 2.25 -2.92 -8.79
N SER A 146 2.02 -2.60 -7.51
CA SER A 146 3.04 -2.55 -6.46
C SER A 146 2.69 -3.47 -5.29
N PRO A 147 2.88 -4.79 -5.43
CA PRO A 147 2.38 -5.76 -4.46
C PRO A 147 3.00 -5.64 -3.07
N SER A 148 4.21 -5.10 -2.95
CA SER A 148 4.81 -4.72 -1.67
C SER A 148 5.00 -3.22 -1.59
N ALA A 149 4.73 -2.67 -0.42
CA ALA A 149 4.82 -1.25 -0.14
C ALA A 149 6.01 -0.94 0.76
N TYR A 150 6.49 0.30 0.66
CA TYR A 150 7.52 0.80 1.56
C TYR A 150 7.07 0.71 3.02
N PHE A 151 7.94 0.14 3.86
CA PHE A 151 7.74 0.04 5.29
C PHE A 151 8.62 1.08 6.00
N SER A 152 7.99 1.97 6.76
CA SER A 152 8.69 2.81 7.73
C SER A 152 8.86 2.05 9.05
N ARG A 153 9.68 2.60 9.96
CA ARG A 153 9.76 2.10 11.34
C ARG A 153 8.35 2.10 11.95
N ALA A 154 8.01 1.06 12.70
CA ALA A 154 6.76 1.04 13.46
C ALA A 154 6.65 2.31 14.31
N PHE A 155 5.47 2.96 14.30
CA PHE A 155 5.18 4.26 14.91
C PHE A 155 5.70 5.51 14.17
N GLU A 156 6.43 5.36 13.06
CA GLU A 156 6.83 6.48 12.20
C GLU A 156 5.90 6.55 10.99
N TYR A 157 5.06 7.58 10.93
CA TYR A 157 4.16 7.84 9.81
C TYR A 157 4.53 9.15 9.12
N SER A 158 4.35 9.22 7.81
CA SER A 158 4.66 10.44 7.06
C SER A 158 3.57 11.47 7.32
N GLU A 159 3.96 12.69 7.67
CA GLU A 159 3.01 13.81 7.73
C GLU A 159 2.62 14.22 6.30
N PRO A 160 1.33 14.43 6.02
CA PRO A 160 0.86 14.85 4.69
C PRO A 160 1.57 16.11 4.18
N ILE A 161 1.89 17.05 5.10
CA ILE A 161 2.60 18.28 4.78
C ILE A 161 4.02 18.02 4.27
N ASN A 162 4.71 17.00 4.79
CA ASN A 162 6.05 16.66 4.33
C ASN A 162 6.03 16.06 2.92
N ILE A 163 5.03 15.21 2.63
CA ILE A 163 4.82 14.65 1.30
C ILE A 163 4.51 15.76 0.29
N LEU A 164 3.73 16.76 0.69
CA LEU A 164 3.28 17.85 -0.16
C LEU A 164 4.12 19.14 -0.09
N SER A 165 5.18 19.15 0.71
CA SER A 165 6.01 20.34 0.90
C SER A 165 6.59 20.83 -0.43
N VAL A 166 6.39 22.12 -0.70
CA VAL A 166 6.94 22.78 -1.88
C VAL A 166 8.42 23.07 -1.62
N ASN A 167 9.27 22.57 -2.51
CA ASN A 167 10.70 22.84 -2.50
C ASN A 167 11.04 23.68 -3.73
N THR A 168 11.59 24.87 -3.51
CA THR A 168 11.97 25.83 -4.56
C THR A 168 13.03 25.28 -5.51
N ASN A 169 13.82 24.29 -5.08
CA ASN A 169 14.83 23.63 -5.91
C ASN A 169 14.27 22.47 -6.76
N ARG A 170 12.96 22.19 -6.70
CA ARG A 170 12.34 21.17 -7.58
C ARG A 170 11.91 21.80 -8.89
N TYR A 171 12.08 21.04 -9.97
CA TYR A 171 11.60 21.44 -11.29
C TYR A 171 10.08 21.64 -11.28
N VAL A 172 9.63 22.75 -11.86
CA VAL A 172 8.21 23.06 -11.99
C VAL A 172 7.61 22.13 -13.04
N GLN A 173 6.69 21.27 -12.61
CA GLN A 173 5.96 20.38 -13.49
C GLN A 173 5.11 21.15 -14.51
N SER A 174 5.04 20.61 -15.73
CA SER A 174 4.17 21.12 -16.79
C SER A 174 2.70 20.89 -16.42
N ARG A 175 1.89 21.95 -16.49
CA ARG A 175 0.45 21.90 -16.22
C ARG A 175 -0.32 22.18 -17.52
N PRO A 176 -0.94 21.15 -18.13
CA PRO A 176 -1.67 21.36 -19.38
C PRO A 176 -2.97 22.13 -19.13
N LYS A 177 -3.20 23.21 -19.91
CA LYS A 177 -4.45 23.99 -19.92
C LYS A 177 -5.55 23.34 -20.75
N ALA A 178 -5.18 22.79 -21.91
CA ALA A 178 -6.15 22.22 -22.84
C ALA A 178 -6.73 20.91 -22.30
N VAL A 179 -8.07 20.81 -22.26
CA VAL A 179 -8.81 19.62 -21.83
C VAL A 179 -8.37 18.37 -22.60
N TYR A 180 -8.13 18.48 -23.90
CA TYR A 180 -7.66 17.36 -24.72
C TYR A 180 -6.29 16.82 -24.24
N SER A 181 -5.34 17.71 -23.92
CA SER A 181 -4.03 17.31 -23.40
C SER A 181 -4.13 16.66 -22.02
N GLN A 182 -5.03 17.15 -21.16
CA GLN A 182 -5.29 16.54 -19.84
C GLN A 182 -5.86 15.12 -19.98
N LEU A 183 -6.84 14.94 -20.86
CA LEU A 183 -7.46 13.63 -21.12
C LEU A 183 -6.46 12.65 -21.76
N LEU A 184 -5.62 13.12 -22.68
CA LEU A 184 -4.59 12.28 -23.32
C LEU A 184 -3.55 11.81 -22.31
N LEU A 185 -3.12 12.69 -21.42
CA LEU A 185 -2.20 12.34 -20.34
C LEU A 185 -2.82 11.32 -19.36
N SER A 186 -4.06 11.55 -18.94
CA SER A 186 -4.80 10.61 -18.08
C SER A 186 -4.98 9.26 -18.77
N ALA A 187 -5.35 9.24 -20.05
CA ALA A 187 -5.46 8.02 -20.84
C ALA A 187 -4.12 7.27 -20.91
N ALA A 188 -3.00 7.99 -21.09
CA ALA A 188 -1.67 7.39 -21.08
C ALA A 188 -1.32 6.77 -19.70
N GLU A 189 -1.60 7.47 -18.60
CA GLU A 189 -1.39 6.93 -17.24
C GLU A 189 -2.19 5.65 -17.01
N TYR A 190 -3.46 5.63 -17.45
CA TYR A 190 -4.30 4.45 -17.33
C TYR A 190 -3.82 3.28 -18.19
N LEU A 191 -3.44 3.53 -19.45
CA LEU A 191 -2.91 2.49 -20.33
C LEU A 191 -1.62 1.89 -19.76
N ILE A 192 -0.70 2.73 -19.30
CA ILE A 192 0.57 2.29 -18.71
C ILE A 192 0.32 1.54 -17.38
N THR A 193 -0.59 2.04 -16.53
CA THR A 193 -0.95 1.37 -15.27
C THR A 193 -1.60 0.02 -15.54
N THR A 194 -2.53 -0.09 -16.48
CA THR A 194 -3.17 -1.35 -16.85
C THR A 194 -2.14 -2.35 -17.39
N ALA A 195 -1.19 -1.91 -18.22
CA ALA A 195 -0.09 -2.75 -18.68
C ALA A 195 0.78 -3.27 -17.52
N ALA A 196 1.10 -2.40 -16.55
CA ALA A 196 1.85 -2.79 -15.35
C ALA A 196 1.06 -3.80 -14.48
N CYS A 197 -0.23 -3.56 -14.26
CA CYS A 197 -1.11 -4.48 -13.55
C CYS A 197 -1.18 -5.85 -14.24
N TYR A 198 -1.38 -5.87 -15.55
CA TYR A 198 -1.41 -7.10 -16.33
C TYR A 198 -0.09 -7.86 -16.20
N ASN A 199 1.05 -7.17 -16.30
CA ASN A 199 2.36 -7.79 -16.12
C ASN A 199 2.53 -8.42 -14.73
N VAL A 200 2.12 -7.73 -13.65
CA VAL A 200 2.20 -8.25 -12.28
C VAL A 200 1.25 -9.43 -12.08
N LEU A 201 0.02 -9.34 -12.57
CA LEU A 201 -0.98 -10.42 -12.48
C LEU A 201 -0.54 -11.66 -13.25
N ASP A 202 -0.10 -11.49 -14.50
CA ASP A 202 0.40 -12.59 -15.33
C ASP A 202 1.64 -13.23 -14.71
N ASN A 203 2.60 -12.45 -14.21
CA ASN A 203 3.78 -12.99 -13.54
C ASN A 203 3.41 -13.78 -12.27
N THR A 204 2.45 -13.29 -11.49
CA THR A 204 1.93 -13.98 -10.29
C THR A 204 1.20 -15.27 -10.66
N LEU A 205 0.40 -15.26 -11.72
CA LEU A 205 -0.31 -16.45 -12.20
C LEU A 205 0.67 -17.50 -12.75
N GLN A 206 1.72 -17.08 -13.46
CA GLN A 206 2.77 -17.99 -13.92
C GLN A 206 3.52 -18.59 -12.73
N ALA A 207 3.81 -17.81 -11.69
CA ALA A 207 4.41 -18.33 -10.45
C ALA A 207 3.53 -19.37 -9.76
N ASN A 208 2.22 -19.12 -9.67
CA ASN A 208 1.23 -20.06 -9.13
C ASN A 208 1.20 -21.41 -9.87
N LEU A 209 1.25 -21.36 -11.21
CA LEU A 209 1.07 -22.56 -12.04
C LEU A 209 2.35 -23.34 -12.33
N ARG A 210 3.51 -22.66 -12.36
CA ARG A 210 4.78 -23.24 -12.80
C ARG A 210 5.78 -23.52 -11.69
N ALA A 211 5.50 -23.07 -10.46
CA ALA A 211 6.33 -23.36 -9.31
C ALA A 211 5.57 -24.16 -8.26
N ILE A 212 6.33 -24.88 -7.44
CA ILE A 212 5.84 -25.66 -6.30
C ILE A 212 6.51 -25.12 -5.04
N PHE A 213 5.80 -25.07 -3.92
CA PHE A 213 6.31 -24.45 -2.70
C PHE A 213 6.76 -25.52 -1.71
N ALA A 214 8.03 -25.50 -1.30
CA ALA A 214 8.62 -26.53 -0.45
C ALA A 214 7.87 -26.77 0.87
N PHE A 215 7.33 -25.71 1.49
CA PHE A 215 6.60 -25.81 2.76
C PHE A 215 5.10 -26.09 2.60
N SER A 216 4.55 -25.95 1.39
CA SER A 216 3.13 -26.18 1.10
C SER A 216 2.92 -26.50 -0.39
N PRO A 217 3.35 -27.69 -0.82
CA PRO A 217 3.41 -28.03 -2.25
C PRO A 217 2.04 -28.09 -2.93
N ASP A 218 0.93 -28.31 -2.21
CA ASP A 218 -0.43 -28.31 -2.78
C ASP A 218 -1.08 -26.93 -2.87
N ALA A 219 -0.43 -25.90 -2.32
CA ALA A 219 -0.96 -24.54 -2.32
C ALA A 219 -0.51 -23.79 -3.58
N ASP A 220 -1.27 -23.96 -4.66
CA ASP A 220 -1.04 -23.31 -5.96
C ASP A 220 -1.43 -21.82 -6.02
N PHE A 221 -1.83 -21.24 -4.89
CA PHE A 221 -2.36 -19.87 -4.82
C PHE A 221 -1.51 -18.93 -3.96
N LEU A 222 -0.37 -19.37 -3.43
CA LEU A 222 0.42 -18.61 -2.45
C LEU A 222 0.92 -17.24 -2.96
N PRO A 223 1.56 -17.11 -4.14
CA PRO A 223 1.86 -15.81 -4.72
C PRO A 223 0.62 -14.95 -4.95
N GLY A 224 -0.48 -15.56 -5.37
CA GLY A 224 -1.78 -14.88 -5.50
C GLY A 224 -2.32 -14.33 -4.18
N LEU A 225 -2.21 -15.09 -3.10
CA LEU A 225 -2.58 -14.68 -1.75
C LEU A 225 -1.68 -13.52 -1.27
N TRP A 226 -0.38 -13.61 -1.52
CA TRP A 226 0.55 -12.53 -1.22
C TRP A 226 0.18 -11.22 -1.94
N LEU A 227 -0.15 -11.29 -3.23
CA LEU A 227 -0.64 -10.14 -4.01
C LEU A 227 -1.95 -9.58 -3.43
N ALA A 228 -2.91 -10.44 -3.10
CA ALA A 228 -4.20 -10.05 -2.54
C ALA A 228 -4.07 -9.34 -1.18
N ILE A 229 -3.19 -9.84 -0.30
CA ILE A 229 -2.89 -9.19 1.00
C ILE A 229 -2.30 -7.79 0.77
N GLY A 230 -1.39 -7.63 -0.20
CA GLY A 230 -0.82 -6.32 -0.55
C GLY A 230 -1.88 -5.29 -0.95
N ILE A 231 -2.83 -5.69 -1.81
CA ILE A 231 -3.96 -4.82 -2.20
C ILE A 231 -4.82 -4.46 -0.99
N ALA A 232 -5.14 -5.44 -0.15
CA ALA A 232 -5.92 -5.22 1.06
C ALA A 232 -5.24 -4.23 2.03
N LEU A 233 -3.91 -4.28 2.12
CA LEU A 233 -3.12 -3.32 2.89
C LEU A 233 -3.23 -1.90 2.34
N HIS A 234 -3.17 -1.70 1.02
CA HIS A 234 -3.37 -0.38 0.44
C HIS A 234 -4.78 0.18 0.69
N ILE A 235 -5.81 -0.67 0.65
CA ILE A 235 -7.18 -0.27 0.98
C ILE A 235 -7.28 0.12 2.46
N ALA A 236 -6.70 -0.67 3.36
CA ALA A 236 -6.66 -0.37 4.78
C ALA A 236 -5.91 0.93 5.06
N ALA A 237 -4.79 1.19 4.38
CA ALA A 237 -4.05 2.45 4.47
C ALA A 237 -4.89 3.65 4.03
N CYS A 238 -5.66 3.55 2.95
CA CYS A 238 -6.60 4.59 2.55
C CYS A 238 -7.63 4.86 3.64
N PHE A 239 -8.15 3.82 4.30
CA PHE A 239 -9.08 3.99 5.42
C PHE A 239 -8.41 4.69 6.62
N VAL A 240 -7.21 4.27 7.01
CA VAL A 240 -6.45 4.87 8.11
C VAL A 240 -6.12 6.33 7.82
N CYS A 241 -5.70 6.65 6.59
CA CYS A 241 -5.37 8.02 6.20
C CYS A 241 -6.60 8.95 6.27
N ARG A 242 -7.81 8.46 5.94
CA ARG A 242 -9.06 9.25 6.08
C ARG A 242 -9.39 9.63 7.52
N LEU A 243 -8.86 8.93 8.53
CA LEU A 243 -9.07 9.29 9.93
C LEU A 243 -8.28 10.53 10.35
N ARG A 244 -7.19 10.84 9.65
CA ARG A 244 -6.32 12.00 9.92
C ARG A 244 -6.41 13.09 8.87
N LEU A 245 -6.89 12.80 7.67
CA LEU A 245 -6.80 13.70 6.52
C LEU A 245 -8.12 13.85 5.80
N ARG A 246 -8.48 15.09 5.49
CA ARG A 246 -9.52 15.42 4.51
C ARG A 246 -8.94 16.28 3.40
N GLY A 247 -9.06 15.80 2.17
CA GLY A 247 -8.73 16.55 0.96
C GLY A 247 -9.99 16.97 0.20
N SER A 248 -10.03 18.23 -0.21
CA SER A 248 -10.96 18.74 -1.21
C SER A 248 -10.21 19.07 -2.49
N ARG A 249 -10.77 18.68 -3.63
CA ARG A 249 -10.26 19.01 -4.95
C ARG A 249 -11.43 19.52 -5.78
N THR A 250 -11.39 20.78 -6.14
CA THR A 250 -12.47 21.46 -6.87
C THR A 250 -11.90 22.24 -8.05
N ARG A 251 -12.74 22.48 -9.04
CA ARG A 251 -12.39 23.37 -10.16
C ARG A 251 -12.36 24.81 -9.64
N GLU A 252 -11.39 25.60 -10.08
CA GLU A 252 -11.18 26.98 -9.63
C GLU A 252 -12.44 27.86 -9.75
N SER A 253 -13.19 27.72 -10.85
CA SER A 253 -14.46 28.41 -11.06
C SER A 253 -15.52 28.13 -9.99
N SER A 254 -15.54 26.91 -9.44
CA SER A 254 -16.47 26.48 -8.40
C SER A 254 -15.94 26.74 -6.99
N ALA A 255 -14.61 26.82 -6.82
CA ALA A 255 -13.98 27.15 -5.55
C ALA A 255 -14.33 28.59 -5.12
N ALA A 256 -14.30 29.54 -6.06
CA ALA A 256 -14.67 30.93 -5.80
C ALA A 256 -16.14 31.14 -5.36
N GLU A 257 -17.04 30.23 -5.75
CA GLU A 257 -18.45 30.24 -5.36
C GLU A 257 -18.68 29.54 -4.01
N THR A 258 -17.89 28.50 -3.71
CA THR A 258 -17.98 27.75 -2.45
C THR A 258 -17.43 28.55 -1.27
N ASP A 259 -16.32 29.28 -1.43
CA ASP A 259 -15.74 30.14 -0.38
C ASP A 259 -16.73 31.25 0.05
N LYS A 260 -17.60 31.73 -0.85
CA LYS A 260 -18.67 32.69 -0.50
C LYS A 260 -19.75 32.07 0.40
N ASN A 261 -20.09 30.80 0.16
CA ASN A 261 -21.14 30.11 0.92
C ASN A 261 -20.64 29.63 2.29
N ASP A 262 -19.39 29.17 2.41
CA ASP A 262 -18.82 28.74 3.69
C ASP A 262 -18.64 29.91 4.68
N LEU A 263 -18.28 31.11 4.19
CA LEU A 263 -18.27 32.35 5.01
C LEU A 263 -19.66 32.70 5.57
N THR A 264 -20.74 32.25 4.92
CA THR A 264 -22.12 32.52 5.34
C THR A 264 -22.61 31.48 6.36
N GLN A 265 -22.12 30.23 6.26
CA GLN A 265 -22.57 29.11 7.09
C GLN A 265 -21.78 28.97 8.40
N GLN A 266 -20.53 29.45 8.45
CA GLN A 266 -19.70 29.43 9.66
C GLN A 266 -20.18 30.37 10.78
N ARG A 267 -21.10 31.31 10.46
CA ARG A 267 -21.74 32.22 11.44
C ARG A 267 -22.95 31.62 12.19
N SER A 268 -23.44 30.44 11.79
CA SER A 268 -24.74 29.91 12.27
C SER A 268 -24.68 28.76 13.28
N ASN A 269 -23.53 28.13 13.52
CA ASN A 269 -23.47 26.93 14.38
C ASN A 269 -22.57 27.13 15.59
N ASN A 270 -23.04 27.94 16.52
CA ASN A 270 -22.57 27.91 17.90
C ASN A 270 -23.76 28.05 18.85
N GLU A 271 -24.45 26.94 19.11
CA GLU A 271 -25.15 26.64 20.38
C GLU A 271 -25.88 25.28 20.27
N ASN A 272 -25.42 24.29 21.04
CA ASN A 272 -26.28 23.57 22.01
C ASN A 272 -25.56 22.35 22.59
N GLY A 273 -25.24 22.45 23.88
CA GLY A 273 -24.81 21.36 24.74
C GLY A 273 -25.95 20.36 24.94
N GLN A 274 -25.78 19.15 24.42
CA GLN A 274 -26.71 18.05 24.62
C GLN A 274 -25.94 16.73 24.70
N SER A 275 -26.20 15.97 25.77
CA SER A 275 -25.45 14.79 26.23
C SER A 275 -25.13 13.77 25.12
N TRP A 276 -23.83 13.54 24.94
CA TRP A 276 -23.18 12.78 23.86
C TRP A 276 -23.61 11.31 23.77
N PHE A 277 -23.94 10.68 24.90
CA PHE A 277 -24.19 9.23 24.97
C PHE A 277 -25.58 8.84 24.40
N ILE A 278 -26.58 9.72 24.50
CA ILE A 278 -27.94 9.49 24.00
C ILE A 278 -28.00 9.71 22.47
N LYS A 279 -27.20 10.65 21.92
CA LYS A 279 -27.02 10.82 20.47
C LYS A 279 -26.30 9.62 19.83
N PHE A 280 -25.34 9.01 20.54
CA PHE A 280 -24.57 7.87 20.04
C PHE A 280 -25.41 6.60 19.84
N LEU A 281 -26.29 6.25 20.79
CA LEU A 281 -27.13 5.05 20.70
C LEU A 281 -28.23 5.16 19.62
N LYS A 282 -28.82 6.35 19.44
CA LYS A 282 -29.84 6.60 18.41
C LYS A 282 -29.23 6.72 17.00
N SER A 283 -28.03 7.30 16.91
CA SER A 283 -27.25 7.39 15.67
C SER A 283 -26.79 6.02 15.17
N TRP A 284 -26.43 5.08 16.05
CA TRP A 284 -25.96 3.74 15.65
C TRP A 284 -27.06 2.89 15.01
N ALA A 285 -28.30 2.95 15.53
CA ALA A 285 -29.46 2.26 14.95
C ALA A 285 -29.91 2.88 13.60
N GLN A 286 -29.80 4.20 13.44
CA GLN A 286 -29.98 4.88 12.14
C GLN A 286 -28.80 4.66 11.19
N ASN A 287 -27.60 4.38 11.69
CA ASN A 287 -26.39 4.17 10.87
C ASN A 287 -26.43 2.85 10.10
N LEU A 288 -27.11 1.80 10.57
CA LEU A 288 -27.19 0.53 9.82
C LEU A 288 -28.15 0.62 8.62
N SER A 289 -29.29 1.31 8.75
CA SER A 289 -30.18 1.57 7.62
C SER A 289 -29.64 2.68 6.71
N SER A 290 -28.93 3.67 7.28
CA SER A 290 -28.15 4.67 6.57
C SER A 290 -26.98 4.05 5.81
N LEU A 291 -26.32 3.00 6.31
CA LEU A 291 -25.28 2.27 5.58
C LEU A 291 -25.86 1.65 4.30
N MET A 292 -27.08 1.12 4.38
CA MET A 292 -27.78 0.53 3.23
C MET A 292 -28.25 1.58 2.21
N HIS A 293 -28.68 2.76 2.68
CA HIS A 293 -28.95 3.93 1.81
C HIS A 293 -27.68 4.62 1.30
N TRP A 294 -26.58 4.58 2.05
CA TRP A 294 -25.26 5.07 1.69
C TRP A 294 -24.66 4.17 0.61
N ILE A 295 -24.73 2.84 0.74
CA ILE A 295 -24.35 1.89 -0.31
C ILE A 295 -25.18 2.13 -1.58
N LYS A 296 -26.49 2.40 -1.47
CA LYS A 296 -27.32 2.78 -2.63
C LYS A 296 -26.96 4.16 -3.21
N GLY A 297 -26.50 5.10 -2.38
CA GLY A 297 -26.03 6.45 -2.79
C GLY A 297 -24.57 6.53 -3.20
N VAL A 298 -23.79 5.46 -3.00
CA VAL A 298 -22.38 5.37 -3.41
C VAL A 298 -22.29 5.39 -4.94
N GLY A 299 -23.21 4.72 -5.66
CA GLY A 299 -23.21 4.70 -7.12
C GLY A 299 -23.18 6.09 -7.76
N PRO A 300 -24.18 6.97 -7.52
CA PRO A 300 -24.20 8.32 -8.09
C PRO A 300 -23.03 9.20 -7.63
N ARG A 301 -22.57 9.06 -6.38
CA ARG A 301 -21.41 9.81 -5.86
C ARG A 301 -20.09 9.34 -6.47
N LEU A 302 -19.93 8.03 -6.66
CA LEU A 302 -18.79 7.43 -7.32
C LEU A 302 -18.77 7.83 -8.79
N MET A 303 -19.93 7.80 -9.46
CA MET A 303 -20.05 8.26 -10.85
C MET A 303 -19.68 9.74 -11.00
N ASN A 304 -20.08 10.61 -10.07
CA ASN A 304 -19.66 12.01 -10.07
C ASN A 304 -18.13 12.14 -9.90
N ILE A 305 -17.53 11.40 -8.97
CA ILE A 305 -16.05 11.38 -8.80
C ILE A 305 -15.35 10.88 -10.07
N ILE A 306 -15.85 9.80 -10.66
CA ILE A 306 -15.29 9.19 -11.89
C ILE A 306 -15.36 10.19 -13.05
N THR A 307 -16.49 10.87 -13.25
CA THR A 307 -16.65 11.76 -14.40
C THR A 307 -15.97 13.12 -14.21
N THR A 308 -15.79 13.60 -12.98
CA THR A 308 -15.32 14.99 -12.73
C THR A 308 -13.88 15.13 -12.26
N THR A 309 -13.31 14.14 -11.58
CA THR A 309 -11.96 14.24 -11.00
C THR A 309 -11.03 13.10 -11.39
N GLU A 310 -11.55 11.89 -11.63
CA GLU A 310 -10.71 10.72 -11.94
C GLU A 310 -10.01 10.84 -13.31
N LEU A 311 -10.72 11.37 -14.30
CA LEU A 311 -10.24 11.51 -15.67
C LEU A 311 -9.23 12.64 -15.85
N PHE A 312 -9.02 13.49 -14.84
CA PHE A 312 -8.12 14.62 -14.91
C PHE A 312 -6.88 14.38 -14.02
N PRO A 313 -5.66 14.48 -14.57
CA PRO A 313 -4.43 14.27 -13.80
C PRO A 313 -4.30 15.32 -12.70
N CYS A 314 -3.56 15.03 -11.64
CA CYS A 314 -3.33 15.98 -10.54
C CYS A 314 -2.58 17.24 -10.99
N SER A 315 -1.93 17.20 -12.15
CA SER A 315 -1.22 18.32 -12.78
C SER A 315 -2.11 19.30 -13.55
N SER A 316 -3.42 19.05 -13.67
CA SER A 316 -4.32 19.98 -14.39
C SER A 316 -4.35 21.37 -13.75
N GLU A 317 -4.34 22.43 -14.58
CA GLU A 317 -4.27 23.82 -14.10
C GLU A 317 -5.55 24.27 -13.38
N ASP A 318 -6.72 23.93 -13.94
CA ASP A 318 -8.04 24.38 -13.49
C ASP A 318 -8.48 23.87 -12.11
N TYR A 319 -7.67 23.07 -11.42
CA TYR A 319 -8.03 22.44 -10.15
C TYR A 319 -7.21 22.98 -8.98
N VAL A 320 -7.92 23.28 -7.90
CA VAL A 320 -7.35 23.71 -6.62
C VAL A 320 -7.56 22.62 -5.58
N VAL A 321 -6.54 22.41 -4.75
CA VAL A 321 -6.52 21.42 -3.69
C VAL A 321 -6.42 22.12 -2.33
N LYS A 322 -7.37 21.81 -1.45
CA LYS A 322 -7.38 22.25 -0.04
C LYS A 322 -7.28 21.01 0.87
N ILE A 323 -6.47 21.10 1.91
CA ILE A 323 -6.18 19.98 2.81
C ILE A 323 -6.43 20.40 4.25
N HIS A 324 -7.13 19.57 4.98
CA HIS A 324 -7.33 19.73 6.41
C HIS A 324 -6.84 18.49 7.16
N ASN A 325 -5.87 18.69 8.03
CA ASN A 325 -5.41 17.70 8.99
C ASN A 325 -6.36 17.68 10.18
N LEU A 326 -6.75 16.48 10.57
CA LEU A 326 -7.58 16.23 11.75
C LEU A 326 -6.67 15.87 12.92
N LYS A 327 -7.04 16.30 14.13
CA LYS A 327 -6.35 15.88 15.35
C LYS A 327 -6.35 14.36 15.45
N GLU A 328 -5.18 13.81 15.78
CA GLU A 328 -4.98 12.38 15.87
C GLU A 328 -5.90 11.75 16.93
N THR A 329 -6.51 10.64 16.56
CA THR A 329 -7.38 9.88 17.46
C THR A 329 -6.65 8.63 17.96
N LYS A 330 -7.02 8.14 19.15
CA LYS A 330 -6.51 6.84 19.65
C LYS A 330 -6.76 5.71 18.65
N THR A 331 -7.86 5.77 17.91
CA THR A 331 -8.20 4.82 16.84
C THR A 331 -7.20 4.88 15.69
N PHE A 332 -6.82 6.08 15.24
CA PHE A 332 -5.79 6.27 14.22
C PHE A 332 -4.45 5.66 14.67
N LEU A 333 -3.99 5.96 15.89
CA LEU A 333 -2.72 5.43 16.40
C LEU A 333 -2.70 3.89 16.42
N VAL A 334 -3.76 3.26 16.91
CA VAL A 334 -3.86 1.78 16.97
C VAL A 334 -3.89 1.17 15.57
N LEU A 335 -4.67 1.73 14.64
CA LEU A 335 -4.79 1.20 13.29
C LEU A 335 -3.53 1.43 12.46
N SER A 336 -2.85 2.56 12.63
CA SER A 336 -1.58 2.85 11.97
C SER A 336 -0.48 1.90 12.45
N TRP A 337 -0.40 1.64 13.76
CA TRP A 337 0.51 0.62 14.30
C TRP A 337 0.24 -0.78 13.75
N TRP A 338 -1.03 -1.17 13.71
CA TRP A 338 -1.45 -2.47 13.17
C TRP A 338 -1.11 -2.60 11.68
N GLN A 339 -1.37 -1.55 10.90
CA GLN A 339 -1.03 -1.49 9.48
C GLN A 339 0.47 -1.64 9.24
N SER A 340 1.30 -0.93 10.00
CA SER A 340 2.77 -1.03 9.91
C SER A 340 3.24 -2.45 10.25
N THR A 341 2.70 -3.04 11.31
CA THR A 341 3.04 -4.42 11.73
C THR A 341 2.65 -5.44 10.66
N ILE A 342 1.44 -5.36 10.09
CA ILE A 342 1.03 -6.28 9.02
C ILE A 342 1.87 -6.07 7.75
N THR A 343 2.28 -4.84 7.44
CA THR A 343 3.17 -4.57 6.30
C THR A 343 4.48 -5.36 6.43
N ILE A 344 5.09 -5.36 7.62
CA ILE A 344 6.30 -6.15 7.88
C ILE A 344 6.01 -7.65 7.74
N LEU A 345 4.91 -8.14 8.33
CA LEU A 345 4.51 -9.54 8.21
C LEU A 345 4.22 -9.96 6.77
N HIS A 346 3.68 -9.06 5.94
CA HIS A 346 3.40 -9.29 4.53
C HIS A 346 4.69 -9.45 3.71
N ILE A 347 5.71 -8.64 3.99
CA ILE A 347 7.04 -8.78 3.36
C ILE A 347 7.69 -10.09 3.79
N LEU A 348 7.62 -10.45 5.08
CA LEU A 348 8.14 -11.73 5.58
C LEU A 348 7.39 -12.92 4.96
N PHE A 349 6.07 -12.82 4.83
CA PHE A 349 5.25 -13.84 4.18
C PHE A 349 5.63 -13.99 2.71
N GLY A 350 5.79 -12.88 1.97
CA GLY A 350 6.30 -12.92 0.61
C GLY A 350 7.68 -13.58 0.52
N THR A 351 8.58 -13.21 1.44
CA THR A 351 9.94 -13.77 1.49
C THR A 351 9.89 -15.28 1.60
N LEU A 352 9.08 -15.80 2.53
CA LEU A 352 8.85 -17.24 2.74
C LEU A 352 8.26 -17.92 1.50
N VAL A 353 7.23 -17.31 0.88
CA VAL A 353 6.55 -17.85 -0.31
C VAL A 353 7.53 -17.95 -1.48
N PHE A 354 8.24 -16.87 -1.80
CA PHE A 354 9.12 -16.81 -2.96
C PHE A 354 10.44 -17.58 -2.74
N SER A 355 10.98 -17.62 -1.52
CA SER A 355 12.13 -18.48 -1.21
C SER A 355 11.78 -19.97 -1.24
N GLY A 356 10.51 -20.31 -1.00
CA GLY A 356 10.01 -21.68 -1.05
C GLY A 356 9.80 -22.22 -2.46
N MET A 357 9.95 -21.42 -3.52
CA MET A 357 9.71 -21.85 -4.89
C MET A 357 10.74 -22.90 -5.35
N LEU A 358 10.25 -24.08 -5.70
CA LEU A 358 10.99 -25.18 -6.31
C LEU A 358 10.87 -25.11 -7.84
N PHE A 359 11.80 -25.80 -8.50
CA PHE A 359 11.87 -25.99 -9.97
C PHE A 359 11.99 -24.71 -10.79
N VAL A 360 12.53 -23.64 -10.18
CA VAL A 360 12.85 -22.37 -10.85
C VAL A 360 14.37 -22.25 -11.00
N GLY A 361 14.83 -21.99 -12.23
CA GLY A 361 16.24 -21.70 -12.47
C GLY A 361 16.58 -20.23 -12.23
N THR A 362 17.86 -19.92 -12.03
CA THR A 362 18.33 -18.56 -11.71
C THR A 362 17.98 -17.52 -12.78
N LYS A 363 18.00 -17.90 -14.07
CA LYS A 363 17.63 -17.03 -15.20
C LYS A 363 16.14 -16.72 -15.16
N ASP A 364 15.31 -17.72 -14.88
CA ASP A 364 13.87 -17.55 -14.77
C ASP A 364 13.51 -16.73 -13.52
N ALA A 365 14.20 -16.95 -12.40
CA ALA A 365 14.07 -16.12 -11.21
C ALA A 365 14.39 -14.64 -11.49
N LEU A 366 15.50 -14.34 -12.20
CA LEU A 366 15.81 -12.97 -12.62
C LEU A 366 14.71 -12.36 -13.48
N MET A 367 14.09 -13.13 -14.37
CA MET A 367 12.96 -12.65 -15.16
C MET A 367 11.73 -12.38 -14.28
N ILE A 368 11.39 -13.27 -13.35
CA ILE A 368 10.27 -13.07 -12.42
C ILE A 368 10.49 -11.80 -11.59
N VAL A 369 11.67 -11.65 -10.98
CA VAL A 369 12.03 -10.48 -10.17
C VAL A 369 12.01 -9.20 -11.02
N GLY A 370 12.62 -9.24 -12.20
CA GLY A 370 12.68 -8.10 -13.12
C GLY A 370 11.29 -7.62 -13.54
N ARG A 371 10.35 -8.54 -13.78
CA ARG A 371 8.95 -8.19 -14.12
C ARG A 371 8.24 -7.49 -12.95
N TYR A 372 8.42 -7.94 -11.71
CA TYR A 372 7.86 -7.23 -10.54
C TYR A 372 8.50 -5.85 -10.35
N ILE A 373 9.83 -5.75 -10.46
CA ILE A 373 10.55 -4.47 -10.35
C ILE A 373 10.05 -3.49 -11.42
N ALA A 374 9.85 -3.94 -12.67
CA ALA A 374 9.35 -3.09 -13.75
C ALA A 374 7.94 -2.53 -13.43
N GLY A 375 7.03 -3.37 -12.91
CA GLY A 375 5.70 -2.93 -12.49
C GLY A 375 5.75 -1.86 -11.39
N VAL A 376 6.59 -2.08 -10.39
CA VAL A 376 6.80 -1.16 -9.25
C VAL A 376 7.44 0.15 -9.70
N ALA A 377 8.45 0.09 -10.58
CA ALA A 377 9.12 1.27 -11.12
C ALA A 377 8.16 2.15 -11.93
N ILE A 378 7.35 1.55 -12.80
CA ILE A 378 6.30 2.25 -13.55
C ILE A 378 5.30 2.90 -12.58
N CYS A 379 4.83 2.16 -11.58
CA CYS A 379 3.93 2.66 -10.55
C CYS A 379 4.53 3.88 -9.83
N ARG A 380 5.82 3.80 -9.44
CA ARG A 380 6.56 4.90 -8.79
C ARG A 380 6.63 6.13 -9.69
N VAL A 381 6.92 5.98 -10.97
CA VAL A 381 6.99 7.12 -11.92
C VAL A 381 5.64 7.83 -12.02
N ILE A 382 4.55 7.10 -12.24
CA ILE A 382 3.20 7.67 -12.34
C ILE A 382 2.80 8.33 -11.02
N LEU A 383 3.05 7.67 -9.89
CA LEU A 383 2.70 8.23 -8.59
C LEU A 383 3.50 9.51 -8.30
N MET A 384 4.80 9.54 -8.61
CA MET A 384 5.61 10.75 -8.41
C MET A 384 5.13 11.89 -9.31
N TYR A 385 4.73 11.60 -10.54
CA TYR A 385 4.14 12.57 -11.46
C TYR A 385 2.84 13.17 -10.87
N GLU A 386 1.95 12.33 -10.36
CA GLU A 386 0.68 12.77 -9.77
C GLU A 386 0.86 13.54 -8.46
N LEU A 387 1.74 13.06 -7.57
CA LEU A 387 2.05 13.77 -6.32
C LEU A 387 2.74 15.11 -6.58
N ALA A 388 3.56 15.22 -7.63
CA ALA A 388 4.14 16.51 -8.01
C ALA A 388 3.06 17.49 -8.50
N GLY A 389 2.05 17.01 -9.24
CA GLY A 389 0.90 17.83 -9.63
C GLY A 389 0.09 18.28 -8.42
N LEU A 390 -0.15 17.38 -7.46
CA LEU A 390 -0.83 17.70 -6.21
C LEU A 390 -0.12 18.79 -5.41
N ARG A 391 1.21 18.75 -5.35
CA ARG A 391 2.00 19.77 -4.64
C ARG A 391 1.79 21.18 -5.21
N GLN A 392 1.71 21.29 -6.53
CA GLN A 392 1.54 22.58 -7.20
C GLN A 392 0.10 23.08 -7.18
N SER A 393 -0.86 22.16 -7.17
CA SER A 393 -2.29 22.48 -7.11
C SER A 393 -2.78 22.74 -5.68
N CYS A 394 -1.95 22.47 -4.66
CA CYS A 394 -2.29 22.72 -3.26
C CYS A 394 -2.12 24.20 -2.93
N VAL A 395 -3.22 24.84 -2.52
CA VAL A 395 -3.27 26.28 -2.20
C VAL A 395 -3.46 26.52 -0.72
N GLU A 396 -4.02 25.56 0.01
CA GLU A 396 -4.36 25.70 1.43
C GLU A 396 -4.14 24.39 2.20
N ILE A 397 -3.45 24.48 3.33
CA ILE A 397 -3.28 23.42 4.33
C ILE A 397 -3.69 24.00 5.69
N ASP A 398 -4.74 23.45 6.31
CA ASP A 398 -5.24 23.88 7.62
C ASP A 398 -5.64 25.35 7.72
N GLY A 399 -6.06 25.97 6.61
CA GLY A 399 -6.40 27.40 6.57
C GLY A 399 -5.22 28.32 6.24
N GLU A 400 -4.01 27.77 6.15
CA GLU A 400 -2.81 28.53 5.81
C GLU A 400 -2.30 28.17 4.41
N PRO A 401 -1.66 29.10 3.70
CA PRO A 401 -0.97 28.75 2.46
C PRO A 401 0.13 27.73 2.75
N PRO A 402 0.36 26.74 1.87
CA PRO A 402 1.38 25.71 2.09
C PRO A 402 2.73 26.38 2.32
N GLN A 403 3.30 26.18 3.50
CA GLN A 403 4.59 26.76 3.85
C GLN A 403 5.66 26.30 2.85
N THR A 404 6.29 27.25 2.17
CA THR A 404 7.51 26.95 1.42
C THR A 404 8.64 26.66 2.41
N ARG A 405 9.41 25.59 2.22
CA ARG A 405 10.60 25.29 3.05
C ARG A 405 11.59 26.45 3.12
N GLU A 406 11.56 27.40 2.18
CA GLU A 406 12.36 28.62 2.24
C GLU A 406 11.88 29.62 3.29
N MET A 407 10.57 29.80 3.47
CA MET A 407 10.05 30.67 4.53
C MET A 407 10.40 30.11 5.91
N GLU A 408 10.26 28.80 6.11
CA GLU A 408 10.65 28.14 7.36
C GLU A 408 12.16 28.27 7.62
N LYS A 409 13.01 28.07 6.60
CA LYS A 409 14.46 28.31 6.72
C LYS A 409 14.81 29.77 6.99
N LYS A 410 14.09 30.73 6.41
CA LYS A 410 14.29 32.16 6.67
C LYS A 410 13.90 32.51 8.10
N LEU A 411 12.76 31.99 8.56
CA LEU A 411 12.27 32.18 9.92
C LEU A 411 13.25 31.57 10.94
N LEU A 412 13.72 30.34 10.71
CA LEU A 412 14.73 29.68 11.55
C LEU A 412 16.06 30.45 11.57
N LYS A 413 16.51 30.98 10.43
CA LYS A 413 17.69 31.87 10.38
C LYS A 413 17.49 33.20 11.10
N GLU A 414 16.27 33.72 11.15
CA GLU A 414 15.96 34.93 11.93
C GLU A 414 15.93 34.62 13.41
N ILE A 415 15.28 33.53 13.83
CA ILE A 415 15.25 33.08 15.22
C ILE A 415 16.68 32.81 15.73
N ASP A 416 17.54 32.16 14.94
CA ASP A 416 18.94 31.92 15.32
C ASP A 416 19.73 33.24 15.45
N ARG A 417 19.47 34.23 14.59
CA ARG A 417 20.05 35.58 14.74
C ARG A 417 19.57 36.27 16.01
N PHE A 418 18.29 36.19 16.35
CA PHE A 418 17.73 36.78 17.57
C PHE A 418 18.30 36.12 18.83
N MET A 419 18.36 34.78 18.86
CA MET A 419 18.95 34.02 19.98
C MET A 419 20.44 34.36 20.18
N LYS A 420 21.17 34.62 19.09
CA LYS A 420 22.56 35.07 19.16
C LYS A 420 22.67 36.49 19.72
N GLN A 421 21.80 37.40 19.29
CA GLN A 421 21.77 38.78 19.78
C GLN A 421 21.39 38.89 21.26
N GLU A 422 20.49 38.02 21.76
CA GLU A 422 20.13 37.96 23.18
C GLU A 422 21.28 37.42 24.07
N LYS A 423 22.06 36.47 23.56
CA LYS A 423 23.30 36.01 24.22
C LYS A 423 24.37 37.10 24.28
N ASP A 424 24.52 37.89 23.23
CA ASP A 424 25.49 38.99 23.22
C ASP A 424 25.05 40.13 24.17
N LEU A 425 23.74 40.34 24.36
CA LEU A 425 23.20 41.36 25.28
C LEU A 425 23.30 40.95 26.76
N SER A 426 23.27 39.65 27.06
CA SER A 426 23.43 39.12 28.43
C SER A 426 24.89 39.05 28.91
N LEU A 427 25.86 39.34 28.02
CA LEU A 427 27.28 39.48 28.35
C LEU A 427 27.71 40.93 28.64
N LEU A 428 26.78 41.89 28.64
CA LEU A 428 27.06 43.25 29.08
C LEU A 428 27.35 43.26 30.60
N PRO A 429 28.46 43.86 31.04
CA PRO A 429 28.83 43.87 32.46
C PRO A 429 27.77 44.65 33.25
N SER A 430 27.23 44.03 34.31
CA SER A 430 26.35 44.73 35.24
C SER A 430 27.12 45.92 35.82
N CYS A 431 26.71 47.14 35.53
CA CYS A 431 27.19 48.32 36.23
C CYS A 431 26.89 48.13 37.73
N GLN A 432 27.91 47.82 38.52
CA GLN A 432 27.81 47.88 39.97
C GLN A 432 27.58 49.34 40.36
N GLU A 433 26.45 49.56 41.02
CA GLU A 433 26.03 50.82 41.61
C GLU A 433 27.00 51.16 42.75
N GLU A 434 27.85 52.16 42.53
CA GLU A 434 28.77 52.70 43.54
C GLU A 434 27.99 53.70 44.40
N THR A 435 27.54 53.27 45.59
CA THR A 435 26.87 54.12 46.57
C THR A 435 27.90 54.90 47.39
N ASP A 436 28.08 56.17 47.02
CA ASP A 436 28.83 57.17 47.78
C ASP A 436 28.03 57.61 49.01
N SER A 437 28.61 57.44 50.19
CA SER A 437 28.11 57.95 51.46
C SER A 437 29.25 58.57 52.28
N ARG A 438 29.38 59.90 52.17
CA ARG A 438 30.00 60.81 53.16
C ARG A 438 29.01 61.97 53.33
N VAL A 439 28.29 62.13 54.44
CA VAL A 439 28.67 62.40 55.86
C VAL A 439 29.21 63.82 56.04
N ASP A 440 28.47 64.55 56.89
CA ASP A 440 28.65 65.89 57.51
C ASP A 440 28.38 67.10 56.58
N GLU A 441 27.50 68.06 56.89
CA GLU A 441 27.08 68.68 58.17
C GLU A 441 25.63 69.23 58.09
#